data_AF-A0A916MGL5-F1
#
_entry.id   AF-A0A916MGL5-F1
#
_cell.length_a   1.000
_cell.length_b   1.000
_cell.length_c   1.000
_cell.angle_alpha   90.00
_cell.angle_beta   90.00
_cell.angle_gamma   90.00
#
_symmetry.space_group_name_H-M   'P 1'
#
loop_
_entity.id
_entity.type
_entity.pdbx_description
1 polymer ?
#
loop_
_entity_poly.entity_id
_entity_poly.type
_entity_poly.pdbx_seq_one_letter_code
_entity_poly.pdbx_strand_id
1 'polypeptide(L)'
;MSNYVDAAEATTRFLEVLQKRGIGFQPPQIEVYDRVPHTIVRTQRDGIYHLRYIMSLAKASQLDLIKYVYEDGLSDNRTFVLDQFGNGHQHYVTMNMDLAVHLLDEAPDQCFFAVLLTDGRMFWRSSMDFYHFAMGYNVVVWKPTNGNIPYDVSPPGWFTPWTDVLAASPAIVE
;
A
#
# COMPACT_ATOMS: atom_id res chain seq x y z
N MET A 1 4.95 18.68 19.37
CA MET A 1 5.89 18.46 18.24
C MET A 1 5.66 17.04 17.76
N SER A 2 5.13 16.86 16.54
CA SER A 2 4.83 15.54 15.99
C SER A 2 6.14 14.90 15.57
N ASN A 3 6.55 13.80 16.21
CA ASN A 3 7.70 13.03 15.77
C ASN A 3 7.33 12.39 14.44
N TYR A 4 7.89 12.92 13.37
CA TYR A 4 7.82 12.32 12.05
C TYR A 4 8.66 11.05 12.08
N VAL A 5 8.04 9.91 11.78
CA VAL A 5 8.79 8.70 11.43
C VAL A 5 9.19 8.86 9.97
N ASP A 6 10.48 9.05 9.72
CA ASP A 6 11.05 9.06 8.36
C ASP A 6 10.75 7.72 7.68
N ALA A 7 10.63 7.68 6.34
CA ALA A 7 10.38 6.46 5.58
C ALA A 7 11.39 5.36 5.94
N ALA A 8 12.64 5.75 6.25
CA ALA A 8 13.66 4.87 6.79
C ALA A 8 13.26 4.22 8.12
N GLU A 9 12.78 5.00 9.08
CA GLU A 9 12.35 4.49 10.39
C GLU A 9 11.10 3.60 10.27
N ALA A 10 10.15 3.96 9.41
CA ALA A 10 8.98 3.13 9.13
C ALA A 10 9.37 1.79 8.50
N THR A 11 10.33 1.81 7.57
CA THR A 11 10.93 0.60 6.99
C THR A 11 11.59 -0.24 8.08
N THR A 12 12.40 0.35 8.96
CA THR A 12 13.06 -0.38 10.05
C THR A 12 12.04 -1.09 10.94
N ARG A 13 10.98 -0.39 11.36
CA ARG A 13 9.92 -1.00 12.19
C ARG A 13 9.23 -2.16 11.48
N PHE A 14 8.98 -2.03 10.18
CA PHE A 14 8.43 -3.12 9.38
C PHE A 14 9.33 -4.34 9.35
N LEU A 15 10.63 -4.14 9.13
CA LEU A 15 11.61 -5.22 9.12
C LEU A 15 11.72 -5.89 10.49
N GLU A 16 11.64 -5.13 11.58
CA GLU A 16 11.56 -5.68 12.94
C GLU A 16 10.33 -6.57 13.14
N VAL A 17 9.18 -6.20 12.56
CA VAL A 17 7.96 -7.03 12.60
C VAL A 17 8.17 -8.34 11.83
N LEU A 18 8.80 -8.30 10.65
CA LEU A 18 9.14 -9.52 9.91
C LEU A 18 10.11 -10.42 10.70
N GLN A 19 11.14 -9.84 11.32
CA GLN A 19 12.09 -10.57 12.16
C GLN A 19 11.40 -11.24 13.36
N LYS A 20 10.53 -10.52 14.06
CA LYS A 20 9.73 -11.06 15.18
C LYS A 20 8.83 -12.23 14.76
N ARG A 21 8.44 -12.28 13.48
CA ARG A 21 7.65 -13.37 12.89
C ARG A 21 8.51 -14.53 12.38
N GLY A 22 9.83 -14.42 12.43
CA GLY A 22 10.75 -15.43 11.88
C GLY A 22 10.79 -15.43 10.34
N ILE A 23 10.31 -14.36 9.70
CA ILE A 23 10.28 -14.24 8.24
C ILE A 23 11.62 -13.71 7.75
N GLY A 24 12.35 -14.52 6.99
CA GLY A 24 13.59 -14.12 6.34
C GLY A 24 13.33 -13.23 5.12
N PHE A 25 14.05 -12.11 5.01
CA PHE A 25 13.91 -11.15 3.91
C PHE A 25 15.24 -10.74 3.29
N GLN A 26 15.17 -10.34 2.03
CA GLN A 26 16.26 -9.68 1.32
C GLN A 26 16.31 -8.20 1.70
N PRO A 27 17.47 -7.53 1.55
CA PRO A 27 17.56 -6.09 1.76
C PRO A 27 16.47 -5.35 0.96
N PRO A 28 15.77 -4.36 1.56
CA PRO A 28 14.77 -3.58 0.84
C PRO A 28 15.34 -2.95 -0.42
N GLN A 29 14.61 -3.06 -1.52
CA GLN A 29 14.95 -2.45 -2.79
C GLN A 29 14.08 -1.22 -3.02
N ILE A 30 14.67 -0.17 -3.57
CA ILE A 30 13.94 1.04 -3.98
C ILE A 30 13.82 1.00 -5.49
N GLU A 31 12.60 0.87 -5.97
CA GLU A 31 12.26 0.89 -7.39
C GLU A 31 11.56 2.22 -7.71
N VAL A 32 11.81 2.78 -8.90
CA VAL A 32 11.21 4.05 -9.34
C VAL A 32 10.45 3.80 -10.64
N TYR A 33 9.12 3.84 -10.59
CA TYR A 33 8.26 3.55 -11.75
C TYR A 33 7.62 4.82 -12.35
N ASP A 34 7.47 5.85 -11.54
CA ASP A 34 6.67 7.06 -11.82
C ASP A 34 7.34 8.32 -11.22
N ARG A 35 8.67 8.27 -11.06
CA ARG A 35 9.47 9.26 -10.30
C ARG A 35 9.16 9.26 -8.80
N VAL A 36 8.38 8.29 -8.31
CA VAL A 36 8.17 8.03 -6.89
C VAL A 36 9.01 6.84 -6.49
N PRO A 37 9.75 6.94 -5.38
CA PRO A 37 10.39 5.76 -4.82
C PRO A 37 9.33 4.82 -4.24
N HIS A 38 9.38 3.56 -4.63
CA HIS A 38 8.61 2.45 -4.08
C HIS A 38 9.57 1.50 -3.36
N THR A 39 9.35 1.29 -2.07
CA THR A 39 10.16 0.32 -1.32
C THR A 39 9.54 -1.07 -1.46
N ILE A 40 10.33 -2.02 -1.96
CA ILE A 40 9.94 -3.42 -2.13
C ILE A 40 10.77 -4.28 -1.19
N VAL A 41 10.11 -5.13 -0.41
CA VAL A 41 10.76 -6.12 0.45
C VAL A 41 10.36 -7.51 -0.01
N ARG A 42 11.34 -8.26 -0.51
CA ARG A 42 11.17 -9.65 -0.96
C ARG A 42 11.54 -10.58 0.20
N THR A 43 10.68 -11.53 0.50
CA THR A 43 10.92 -12.55 1.54
C THR A 43 11.26 -13.90 0.92
N GLN A 44 11.83 -14.81 1.70
CA GLN A 44 12.24 -16.12 1.19
C GLN A 44 11.05 -17.06 0.90
N ARG A 45 9.95 -16.93 1.66
CA ARG A 45 8.80 -17.85 1.60
C ARG A 45 7.44 -17.17 1.72
N ASP A 46 7.41 -15.92 2.17
CA ASP A 46 6.20 -15.19 2.56
C ASP A 46 5.84 -14.09 1.57
N GLY A 47 6.42 -14.12 0.36
CA GLY A 47 6.10 -13.18 -0.71
C GLY A 47 6.86 -11.87 -0.77
N ILE A 48 6.25 -10.93 -1.48
CA ILE A 48 6.74 -9.59 -1.79
C ILE A 48 5.84 -8.56 -1.10
N TYR A 49 6.45 -7.61 -0.42
CA TYR A 49 5.77 -6.51 0.24
C TYR A 49 6.14 -5.20 -0.43
N HIS A 50 5.14 -4.55 -1.02
CA HIS A 50 5.24 -3.19 -1.53
C HIS A 50 4.86 -2.21 -0.42
N LEU A 51 5.83 -1.44 0.06
CA LEU A 51 5.64 -0.51 1.16
C LEU A 51 5.31 0.90 0.66
N ARG A 52 4.26 1.49 1.24
CA ARG A 52 3.88 2.89 1.06
C ARG A 52 3.80 3.60 2.41
N TYR A 53 4.50 4.70 2.53
CA TYR A 53 4.52 5.51 3.74
C TYR A 53 3.46 6.59 3.63
N ILE A 54 2.57 6.72 4.63
CA ILE A 54 1.62 7.81 4.70
C ILE A 54 1.70 8.57 6.03
N MET A 55 1.65 9.91 5.95
CA MET A 55 1.82 10.75 7.15
C MET A 55 0.73 10.47 8.19
N SER A 56 -0.52 10.47 7.76
CA SER A 56 -1.65 10.12 8.61
C SER A 56 -2.85 9.78 7.74
N LEU A 57 -3.80 9.04 8.29
CA LEU A 57 -5.08 8.78 7.62
C LEU A 57 -5.86 10.07 7.31
N ALA A 58 -5.69 11.12 8.11
CA ALA A 58 -6.30 12.44 7.92
C ALA A 58 -5.55 13.35 6.94
N LYS A 59 -4.45 12.89 6.36
CA LYS A 59 -3.64 13.62 5.37
C LYS A 59 -3.17 12.73 4.22
N ALA A 60 -3.72 11.52 4.09
CA ALA A 60 -3.22 10.52 3.13
C ALA A 60 -3.36 10.98 1.68
N SER A 61 -4.37 11.81 1.39
CA SER A 61 -4.54 12.45 0.07
C SER A 61 -3.45 13.47 -0.28
N GLN A 62 -2.56 13.82 0.67
CA GLN A 62 -1.58 14.91 0.53
C GLN A 62 -0.13 14.46 0.35
N LEU A 63 0.17 13.17 0.14
CA LEU A 63 1.52 12.78 -0.27
C LEU A 63 1.75 13.04 -1.76
N ASP A 64 1.83 14.35 -2.04
CA ASP A 64 2.54 15.14 -3.06
C ASP A 64 2.65 14.70 -4.53
N LEU A 65 2.16 13.55 -4.95
CA LEU A 65 2.12 13.18 -6.38
C LEU A 65 0.75 13.28 -7.03
N ILE A 66 -0.27 13.55 -6.23
CA ILE A 66 -1.68 13.41 -6.62
C ILE A 66 -2.37 14.77 -6.59
N LYS A 67 -1.66 15.85 -6.94
CA LYS A 67 -2.30 17.15 -7.18
C LYS A 67 -3.03 17.21 -8.53
N TYR A 68 -2.99 16.14 -9.32
CA TYR A 68 -3.37 16.15 -10.73
C TYR A 68 -4.24 14.97 -11.16
N VAL A 69 -4.94 14.33 -10.23
CA VAL A 69 -6.00 13.38 -10.60
C VAL A 69 -7.14 14.20 -11.19
N TYR A 70 -7.51 13.92 -12.44
CA TYR A 70 -8.71 14.49 -13.05
C TYR A 70 -9.92 13.83 -12.37
N GLU A 71 -10.41 14.46 -11.30
CA GLU A 71 -11.41 13.88 -10.38
C GLU A 71 -12.80 13.79 -10.99
N ASP A 72 -13.08 14.55 -12.06
CA ASP A 72 -14.43 14.79 -12.58
C ASP A 72 -15.18 13.49 -12.95
N GLY A 73 -14.49 12.51 -13.54
CA GLY A 73 -15.08 11.22 -13.93
C GLY A 73 -15.02 10.13 -12.86
N LEU A 74 -14.27 10.36 -11.78
CA LEU A 74 -14.12 9.43 -10.65
C LEU A 74 -14.96 9.84 -9.46
N SER A 75 -15.45 11.09 -9.44
CA SER A 75 -16.08 11.71 -8.29
C SER A 75 -17.16 10.84 -7.65
N ASP A 76 -18.09 10.28 -8.41
CA ASP A 76 -19.18 9.45 -7.88
C ASP A 76 -18.70 8.11 -7.32
N ASN A 77 -17.92 7.34 -8.10
CA ASN A 77 -17.40 6.03 -7.65
C ASN A 77 -16.43 6.17 -6.49
N ARG A 78 -15.58 7.20 -6.54
CA ARG A 78 -14.65 7.55 -5.47
C ARG A 78 -15.39 7.93 -4.20
N THR A 79 -16.38 8.82 -4.30
CA THR A 79 -17.19 9.23 -3.14
C THR A 79 -17.89 8.01 -2.56
N PHE A 80 -18.46 7.16 -3.40
CA PHE A 80 -19.06 5.91 -2.98
C PHE A 80 -18.06 5.02 -2.21
N VAL A 81 -16.87 4.74 -2.75
CA VAL A 81 -15.93 3.86 -2.04
C VAL A 81 -15.39 4.48 -0.76
N LEU A 82 -15.18 5.80 -0.72
CA LEU A 82 -14.74 6.50 0.50
C LEU A 82 -15.83 6.45 1.57
N ASP A 83 -17.09 6.63 1.20
CA ASP A 83 -18.20 6.58 2.15
C ASP A 83 -18.47 5.15 2.65
N GLN A 84 -18.38 4.15 1.78
CA GLN A 84 -18.65 2.76 2.15
C GLN A 84 -17.48 2.09 2.88
N PHE A 85 -16.24 2.38 2.48
CA PHE A 85 -15.05 1.65 2.95
C PHE A 85 -14.02 2.54 3.66
N GLY A 86 -14.21 3.86 3.71
CA GLY A 86 -13.31 4.80 4.39
C GLY A 86 -13.34 4.72 5.91
N ASN A 87 -14.36 4.08 6.51
CA ASN A 87 -14.54 3.99 7.97
C ASN A 87 -14.44 5.37 8.67
N GLY A 88 -15.13 6.37 8.11
CA GLY A 88 -15.09 7.76 8.59
C GLY A 88 -13.90 8.58 8.08
N HIS A 89 -13.00 7.99 7.29
CA HIS A 89 -11.91 8.71 6.61
C HIS A 89 -12.28 9.03 5.16
N GLN A 90 -12.18 10.31 4.80
CA GLN A 90 -12.43 10.83 3.45
C GLN A 90 -11.15 10.94 2.60
N HIS A 91 -10.04 10.35 3.07
CA HIS A 91 -8.78 10.30 2.35
C HIS A 91 -8.56 8.93 1.74
N TYR A 92 -7.65 8.85 0.78
CA TYR A 92 -7.32 7.63 0.07
C TYR A 92 -5.81 7.44 -0.05
N VAL A 93 -5.44 6.20 -0.33
CA VAL A 93 -4.09 5.79 -0.73
C VAL A 93 -4.15 5.42 -2.20
N THR A 94 -3.08 5.71 -2.94
CA THR A 94 -2.97 5.28 -4.32
C THR A 94 -1.82 4.31 -4.51
N MET A 95 -2.01 3.37 -5.41
CA MET A 95 -0.94 2.51 -5.91
C MET A 95 -0.86 2.64 -7.43
N ASN A 96 0.36 2.65 -7.94
CA ASN A 96 0.62 2.52 -9.36
C ASN A 96 0.21 1.11 -9.81
N MET A 97 -0.78 1.02 -10.70
CA MET A 97 -1.35 -0.25 -11.13
C MET A 97 -0.40 -1.04 -12.04
N ASP A 98 0.47 -0.37 -12.80
CA ASP A 98 1.49 -1.06 -13.60
C ASP A 98 2.51 -1.77 -12.68
N LEU A 99 2.92 -1.09 -11.59
CA LEU A 99 3.75 -1.72 -10.57
C LEU A 99 3.01 -2.86 -9.86
N ALA A 100 1.73 -2.68 -9.52
CA ALA A 100 0.94 -3.74 -8.89
C ALA A 100 0.88 -4.99 -9.78
N VAL A 101 0.63 -4.82 -11.09
CA VAL A 101 0.64 -5.92 -12.07
C VAL A 101 2.02 -6.56 -12.17
N HIS A 102 3.09 -5.75 -12.26
CA HIS A 102 4.46 -6.27 -12.32
C HIS A 102 4.82 -7.14 -11.10
N LEU A 103 4.46 -6.70 -9.90
CA LEU A 103 4.73 -7.46 -8.67
C LEU A 103 3.82 -8.69 -8.54
N LEU A 104 2.61 -8.64 -9.08
CA LEU A 104 1.73 -9.81 -9.19
C LEU A 104 2.28 -10.84 -10.17
N ASP A 105 2.88 -10.43 -11.29
CA ASP A 105 3.54 -11.34 -12.22
C ASP A 105 4.75 -12.04 -11.56
N GLU A 106 5.45 -11.36 -10.65
CA GLU A 106 6.56 -11.93 -9.89
C GLU A 106 6.08 -12.90 -8.78
N ALA A 107 4.99 -12.56 -8.07
CA ALA A 107 4.45 -13.36 -6.97
C ALA A 107 2.90 -13.31 -6.91
N PRO A 108 2.18 -14.10 -7.75
CA PRO A 108 0.73 -13.96 -7.96
C PRO A 108 -0.12 -14.05 -6.69
N ASP A 109 0.21 -14.98 -5.80
CA ASP A 109 -0.55 -15.26 -4.57
C ASP A 109 0.16 -14.77 -3.31
N GLN A 110 1.34 -14.18 -3.46
CA GLN A 110 2.18 -13.76 -2.35
C GLN A 110 2.69 -12.33 -2.56
N CYS A 111 1.86 -11.45 -3.10
CA CYS A 111 2.17 -10.03 -3.24
C CYS A 111 1.24 -9.21 -2.33
N PHE A 112 1.82 -8.34 -1.52
CA PHE A 112 1.13 -7.55 -0.52
C PHE A 112 1.45 -6.07 -0.66
N PHE A 113 0.43 -5.22 -0.55
CA PHE A 113 0.58 -3.78 -0.44
C PHE A 113 0.40 -3.37 1.02
N ALA A 114 1.46 -2.82 1.61
CA ALA A 114 1.52 -2.42 3.01
C ALA A 114 1.64 -0.90 3.13
N VAL A 115 0.75 -0.31 3.92
CA VAL A 115 0.66 1.11 4.21
C VAL A 115 1.13 1.36 5.63
N LEU A 116 2.17 2.18 5.79
CA LEU A 116 2.78 2.48 7.07
C LEU A 116 2.49 3.93 7.47
N LEU A 117 1.88 4.10 8.64
CA LEU A 117 1.64 5.42 9.22
C LEU A 117 2.86 5.91 9.99
N THR A 118 3.01 7.24 10.07
CA THR A 118 4.06 7.83 10.91
C THR A 118 3.85 7.60 12.41
N ASP A 119 2.66 7.21 12.84
CA ASP A 119 2.43 6.78 14.22
C ASP A 119 2.82 5.32 14.50
N GLY A 120 3.35 4.61 13.49
CA GLY A 120 3.80 3.23 13.59
C GLY A 120 2.71 2.19 13.33
N ARG A 121 1.45 2.60 13.15
CA ARG A 121 0.42 1.67 12.69
C ARG A 121 0.70 1.24 11.26
N MET A 122 0.38 -0.01 10.98
CA MET A 122 0.58 -0.61 9.67
C MET A 122 -0.71 -1.27 9.23
N PHE A 123 -0.98 -1.17 7.94
CA PHE A 123 -2.16 -1.73 7.30
C PHE A 123 -1.73 -2.45 6.05
N TRP A 124 -2.43 -3.50 5.65
CA TRP A 124 -2.05 -4.27 4.48
C TRP A 124 -3.25 -4.88 3.77
N ARG A 125 -3.07 -5.19 2.49
CA ARG A 125 -3.93 -6.02 1.64
C ARG A 125 -3.08 -6.80 0.65
N SER A 126 -3.63 -7.88 0.09
CA SER A 126 -2.97 -8.50 -1.06
C SER A 126 -3.04 -7.55 -2.27
N SER A 127 -2.01 -7.55 -3.10
CA SER A 127 -2.00 -6.77 -4.34
C SER A 127 -3.07 -7.27 -5.31
N MET A 128 -3.46 -8.55 -5.21
CA MET A 128 -4.57 -9.13 -5.96
C MET A 128 -5.92 -8.54 -5.53
N ASP A 129 -6.19 -8.47 -4.23
CA ASP A 129 -7.40 -7.82 -3.70
C ASP A 129 -7.46 -6.37 -4.14
N PHE A 130 -6.31 -5.71 -4.14
CA PHE A 130 -6.19 -4.33 -4.56
C PHE A 130 -6.55 -4.17 -6.04
N TYR A 131 -6.01 -5.04 -6.90
CA TYR A 131 -6.36 -5.07 -8.32
C TYR A 131 -7.87 -5.30 -8.53
N HIS A 132 -8.43 -6.30 -7.86
CA HIS A 132 -9.87 -6.60 -7.97
C HIS A 132 -10.76 -5.48 -7.44
N PHE A 133 -10.36 -4.82 -6.36
CA PHE A 133 -11.07 -3.66 -5.82
C PHE A 133 -11.07 -2.50 -6.83
N ALA A 134 -9.89 -2.16 -7.37
CA ALA A 134 -9.71 -1.09 -8.32
C ALA A 134 -10.56 -1.27 -9.58
N MET A 135 -10.53 -2.49 -10.14
CA MET A 135 -11.28 -2.85 -11.35
C MET A 135 -12.77 -3.00 -11.08
N GLY A 136 -13.15 -3.61 -9.95
CA GLY A 136 -14.55 -3.89 -9.60
C GLY A 136 -15.36 -2.63 -9.30
N TYR A 137 -14.76 -1.65 -8.61
CA TYR A 137 -15.39 -0.36 -8.34
C TYR A 137 -15.07 0.72 -9.37
N ASN A 138 -14.26 0.39 -10.38
CA ASN A 138 -13.80 1.31 -11.42
C ASN A 138 -13.25 2.61 -10.82
N VAL A 139 -12.29 2.47 -9.89
CA VAL A 139 -11.61 3.57 -9.19
C VAL A 139 -10.16 3.75 -9.66
N VAL A 140 -9.87 3.26 -10.88
CA VAL A 140 -8.59 3.49 -11.56
C VAL A 140 -8.60 4.85 -12.24
N VAL A 141 -7.65 5.67 -11.85
CA VAL A 141 -7.36 6.99 -12.38
C VAL A 141 -6.23 6.94 -13.39
N TRP A 142 -6.39 7.66 -14.48
CA TRP A 142 -5.35 7.83 -15.48
C TRP A 142 -4.84 9.27 -15.46
N LYS A 143 -3.51 9.44 -15.42
CA LYS A 143 -2.74 10.70 -15.51
C LYS A 143 -2.56 11.54 -14.23
N PRO A 144 -1.56 11.25 -13.39
CA PRO A 144 -0.92 12.27 -12.59
C PRO A 144 0.22 12.91 -13.42
N THR A 145 -0.06 14.08 -13.97
CA THR A 145 0.90 15.08 -14.46
C THR A 145 1.85 14.79 -15.64
N ASN A 146 2.30 13.56 -15.91
CA ASN A 146 3.38 13.32 -16.91
C ASN A 146 3.29 11.98 -17.68
N GLY A 147 2.10 11.43 -17.89
CA GLY A 147 1.90 10.20 -18.67
C GLY A 147 0.55 9.55 -18.41
N ASN A 148 0.20 8.50 -19.16
CA ASN A 148 -0.98 7.68 -18.92
C ASN A 148 -0.64 6.52 -17.96
N ILE A 149 -0.21 6.84 -16.73
CA ILE A 149 0.03 5.81 -15.72
C ILE A 149 -1.26 5.60 -14.92
N PRO A 150 -1.77 4.36 -14.82
CA PRO A 150 -2.96 4.04 -14.04
C PRO A 150 -2.64 3.99 -12.53
N TYR A 151 -3.47 4.67 -11.73
CA TYR A 151 -3.42 4.59 -10.28
C TYR A 151 -4.78 4.21 -9.73
N ASP A 152 -4.82 3.29 -8.80
CA ASP A 152 -6.03 3.05 -8.01
C ASP A 152 -6.21 4.11 -6.93
N VAL A 153 -7.45 4.28 -6.46
CA VAL A 153 -7.84 5.04 -5.28
C VAL A 153 -8.50 4.11 -4.26
N SER A 154 -7.73 3.73 -3.24
CA SER A 154 -8.18 2.84 -2.17
C SER A 154 -8.37 3.58 -0.84
N PRO A 155 -9.53 3.46 -0.19
CA PRO A 155 -9.77 4.04 1.12
C PRO A 155 -8.97 3.31 2.21
N PRO A 156 -8.32 4.00 3.17
CA PRO A 156 -7.53 3.37 4.21
C PRO A 156 -8.33 2.41 5.10
N GLY A 157 -9.63 2.66 5.29
CA GLY A 157 -10.52 1.81 6.07
C GLY A 157 -10.78 0.43 5.45
N TRP A 158 -10.49 0.26 4.16
CA TRP A 158 -10.56 -1.04 3.48
C TRP A 158 -9.37 -1.94 3.80
N PHE A 159 -8.25 -1.36 4.21
CA PHE A 159 -7.05 -2.14 4.55
C PHE A 159 -7.22 -2.89 5.86
N THR A 160 -6.61 -4.07 5.93
CA THR A 160 -6.57 -4.84 7.17
C THR A 160 -5.48 -4.27 8.07
N PRO A 161 -5.75 -3.92 9.34
CA PRO A 161 -4.70 -3.59 10.28
C PRO A 161 -3.70 -4.74 10.36
N TRP A 162 -2.43 -4.42 10.13
CA TRP A 162 -1.35 -5.35 10.42
C TRP A 162 -1.06 -5.27 11.91
N THR A 163 -1.94 -5.87 12.70
CA THR A 163 -1.75 -5.93 14.14
C THR A 163 -0.50 -6.74 14.48
N ASP A 164 0.13 -6.41 15.60
CA ASP A 164 1.05 -7.32 16.26
C ASP A 164 0.42 -8.72 16.39
N VAL A 165 1.26 -9.74 16.26
CA VAL A 165 0.93 -11.15 16.05
C VAL A 165 -0.14 -11.67 17.03
N LEU A 166 -1.31 -12.05 16.53
CA LEU A 166 -2.17 -13.04 17.18
C LEU A 166 -1.75 -14.43 16.66
N ALA A 167 -0.68 -14.97 17.26
CA ALA A 167 -0.02 -16.24 16.93
C ALA A 167 0.54 -16.36 15.49
N ALA A 168 1.82 -16.72 15.38
CA ALA A 168 2.39 -17.16 14.11
C ALA A 168 1.66 -18.44 13.66
N SER A 169 1.33 -18.57 12.37
CA SER A 169 0.92 -19.86 11.82
C SER A 169 2.02 -20.89 12.11
N PRO A 170 1.68 -22.12 12.56
CA PRO A 170 2.68 -23.14 12.81
C PRO A 170 3.49 -23.39 11.54
N ALA A 171 4.81 -23.28 11.64
CA ALA A 171 5.70 -23.68 10.57
C ALA A 171 5.58 -25.20 10.38
N ILE A 172 5.24 -25.63 9.17
CA ILE A 172 5.41 -27.05 8.79
C ILE A 172 6.91 -27.25 8.64
N VAL A 173 7.49 -28.01 9.56
CA VAL A 173 8.88 -28.48 9.46
C VAL A 173 8.85 -29.75 8.63
N GLU A 174 9.40 -29.69 7.41
CA GLU A 174 9.74 -30.89 6.61
C GLU A 174 11.07 -31.48 7.08
#